data_AF-A0A7C0TUK3-F1
#
_entry.id   AF-A0A7C0TUK3-F1
#
_cell.length_a   1.000
_cell.length_b   1.000
_cell.length_c   1.000
_cell.angle_alpha   90.00
_cell.angle_beta   90.00
_cell.angle_gamma   90.00
#
_symmetry.space_group_name_H-M   'P 1'
#
loop_
_entity.id
_entity.type
_entity.pdbx_description
1 polymer ?
#
loop_
_entity_poly.entity_id
_entity_poly.type
_entity_poly.pdbx_seq_one_letter_code
_entity_poly.pdbx_strand_id
1 'polypeptide(L)'
;MTETTVHTEERLRLRKRIIGVLLRNARERANKTKQECADALGVSPDLIADYEAGEAEISLPELETLAFLFNCPPDHFWRQDADLIPEPDSPPISDVLTLRHRIVGALLRQARLEAGKTQKELAALIGRSDKVISDYEYGERPIPIVELELLAQALHIPIEHFLDAQRGPLGRIHREREINRRFEQLPIEIREFVTHPLNVKYLEVAMRLAEMEVDRLRSIAEGLLDITY
;
A
#
# COMPACT_ATOMS: atom_id res chain seq x y z
N MET A 1 -45.89 7.39 -23.23
CA MET A 1 -44.78 7.20 -22.28
C MET A 1 -44.47 8.56 -21.69
N THR A 2 -44.53 8.69 -20.36
CA THR A 2 -44.38 9.97 -19.64
C THR A 2 -42.91 10.41 -19.58
N GLU A 3 -42.67 11.72 -19.60
CA GLU A 3 -41.34 12.37 -19.58
C GLU A 3 -40.46 11.88 -18.41
N THR A 4 -41.07 11.53 -17.27
CA THR A 4 -40.42 10.91 -16.10
C THR A 4 -39.84 9.51 -16.37
N THR A 5 -40.46 8.73 -17.26
CA THR A 5 -40.02 7.39 -17.62
C THR A 5 -38.75 7.45 -18.47
N VAL A 6 -38.70 8.40 -19.41
CA VAL A 6 -37.52 8.64 -20.27
C VAL A 6 -36.31 9.06 -19.44
N HIS A 7 -36.49 9.98 -18.49
CA HIS A 7 -35.40 10.40 -17.60
C HIS A 7 -34.92 9.24 -16.70
N THR A 8 -35.80 8.31 -16.32
CA THR A 8 -35.43 7.16 -15.51
C THR A 8 -34.61 6.15 -16.32
N GLU A 9 -35.02 5.86 -17.56
CA GLU A 9 -34.30 4.97 -18.47
C GLU A 9 -32.89 5.49 -18.80
N GLU A 10 -32.76 6.80 -19.06
CA GLU A 10 -31.46 7.44 -19.28
C GLU A 10 -30.53 7.35 -18.06
N ARG A 11 -31.07 7.58 -16.86
CA ARG A 11 -30.30 7.44 -15.60
C ARG A 11 -29.85 6.01 -15.36
N LEU A 12 -30.71 5.03 -15.62
CA LEU A 12 -30.37 3.61 -15.50
C LEU A 12 -29.27 3.24 -16.49
N ARG A 13 -29.39 3.67 -17.75
CA ARG A 13 -28.39 3.41 -18.78
C ARG A 13 -27.03 4.02 -18.43
N LEU A 14 -27.01 5.28 -18.00
CA LEU A 14 -25.78 5.93 -17.56
C LEU A 14 -25.14 5.17 -16.38
N ARG A 15 -25.96 4.73 -15.42
CA ARG A 15 -25.47 4.00 -14.24
C ARG A 15 -24.88 2.64 -14.61
N LYS A 16 -25.51 1.88 -15.52
CA LYS A 16 -24.97 0.61 -16.03
C LYS A 16 -23.58 0.80 -16.64
N ARG A 17 -23.42 1.83 -17.47
CA ARG A 17 -22.12 2.18 -18.09
C ARG A 17 -21.05 2.49 -17.06
N ILE A 18 -21.39 3.25 -16.01
CA ILE A 18 -20.46 3.59 -14.92
C ILE A 18 -20.02 2.32 -14.19
N ILE A 19 -20.96 1.45 -13.80
CA ILE A 19 -20.63 0.18 -13.13
C ILE A 19 -19.73 -0.69 -14.01
N GLY A 20 -20.02 -0.78 -15.31
CA GLY A 20 -19.19 -1.53 -16.26
C GLY A 20 -17.75 -1.02 -16.34
N VAL A 21 -17.55 0.31 -16.39
CA VAL A 21 -16.21 0.93 -16.37
C VAL A 21 -15.48 0.62 -15.06
N LEU A 22 -16.17 0.72 -13.92
CA LEU A 22 -15.59 0.41 -12.61
C LEU A 22 -15.19 -1.06 -12.51
N LEU A 23 -16.03 -1.99 -12.99
CA LEU A 23 -15.73 -3.43 -13.03
C LEU A 23 -14.47 -3.71 -13.85
N ARG A 24 -14.37 -3.13 -15.04
CA ARG A 24 -13.20 -3.28 -15.90
C ARG A 24 -11.94 -2.77 -15.23
N ASN A 25 -12.00 -1.58 -14.63
CA ASN A 25 -10.86 -0.98 -13.95
C ASN A 25 -10.40 -1.83 -12.75
N ALA A 26 -11.34 -2.29 -11.92
CA ALA A 26 -11.04 -3.16 -10.78
C ALA A 26 -10.43 -4.50 -11.23
N ARG A 27 -10.96 -5.11 -12.29
CA ARG A 27 -10.42 -6.34 -12.87
C ARG A 27 -8.98 -6.16 -13.37
N GLU A 28 -8.71 -5.09 -14.13
CA GLU A 28 -7.38 -4.79 -14.65
C GLU A 28 -6.37 -4.53 -13.53
N ARG A 29 -6.76 -3.81 -12.47
CA ARG A 29 -5.93 -3.62 -11.25
C ARG A 29 -5.61 -4.92 -10.53
N ALA A 30 -6.56 -5.83 -10.47
CA ALA A 30 -6.37 -7.15 -9.89
C ALA A 30 -5.57 -8.11 -10.80
N ASN A 31 -5.15 -7.66 -11.99
CA ASN A 31 -4.52 -8.48 -13.02
C ASN A 31 -5.33 -9.72 -13.37
N LYS A 32 -6.66 -9.59 -13.38
CA LYS A 32 -7.58 -10.70 -13.68
C LYS A 32 -8.00 -10.69 -15.13
N THR A 33 -8.07 -11.86 -15.72
CA THR A 33 -8.63 -12.08 -17.06
C THR A 33 -10.16 -12.18 -16.97
N LYS A 34 -10.85 -11.94 -18.09
CA LYS A 34 -12.30 -12.16 -18.18
C LYS A 34 -12.66 -13.63 -17.95
N GLN A 35 -11.79 -14.55 -18.37
CA GLN A 35 -11.97 -15.99 -18.15
C GLN A 35 -11.97 -16.32 -16.66
N GLU A 36 -11.01 -15.81 -15.88
CA GLU A 36 -10.98 -16.04 -14.43
C GLU A 36 -12.24 -15.50 -13.73
N CYS A 37 -12.78 -14.38 -14.19
CA CYS A 37 -14.03 -13.83 -13.66
C CYS A 37 -15.23 -14.71 -14.02
N ALA A 38 -15.27 -15.19 -15.26
CA ALA A 38 -16.30 -16.09 -15.77
C ALA A 38 -16.32 -17.41 -15.00
N ASP A 39 -15.15 -17.99 -14.76
CA ASP A 39 -14.98 -19.22 -13.98
C ASP A 39 -15.44 -19.04 -12.52
N ALA A 40 -15.14 -17.89 -11.91
CA ALA A 40 -15.56 -17.57 -10.55
C ALA A 40 -17.08 -17.41 -10.40
N LEU A 41 -17.75 -16.89 -11.43
CA LEU A 41 -19.20 -16.70 -11.43
C LEU A 41 -19.96 -17.90 -12.02
N GLY A 42 -19.28 -18.83 -12.68
CA GLY A 42 -19.93 -19.92 -13.42
C GLY A 42 -20.67 -19.45 -14.69
N VAL A 43 -20.17 -18.39 -15.34
CA VAL A 43 -20.78 -17.77 -16.54
C VAL A 43 -19.81 -17.79 -17.73
N SER A 44 -20.21 -17.22 -18.87
CA SER A 44 -19.31 -17.08 -20.03
C SER A 44 -18.43 -15.83 -19.94
N PRO A 45 -17.23 -15.84 -20.55
CA PRO A 45 -16.38 -14.64 -20.65
C PRO A 45 -17.04 -13.49 -21.43
N ASP A 46 -17.95 -13.81 -22.35
CA ASP A 46 -18.72 -12.83 -23.10
C ASP A 46 -19.68 -12.05 -22.17
N LEU A 47 -20.32 -12.73 -21.21
CA LEU A 47 -21.18 -12.06 -20.23
C LEU A 47 -20.37 -11.08 -19.34
N ILE A 48 -19.13 -11.42 -19.00
CA ILE A 48 -18.21 -10.50 -18.32
C ILE A 48 -17.92 -9.27 -19.19
N ALA A 49 -17.71 -9.46 -20.50
CA ALA A 49 -17.50 -8.36 -21.42
C ALA A 49 -18.75 -7.46 -21.54
N ASP A 50 -19.94 -8.05 -21.53
CA ASP A 50 -21.21 -7.32 -21.58
C ASP A 50 -21.46 -6.52 -20.29
N TYR A 51 -21.09 -7.06 -19.12
CA TYR A 51 -21.09 -6.30 -17.87
C TYR A 51 -20.16 -5.09 -17.94
N GLU A 52 -18.91 -5.28 -18.40
CA GLU A 52 -17.94 -4.18 -18.54
C GLU A 52 -18.34 -3.11 -19.55
N ALA A 53 -19.05 -3.51 -20.61
CA ALA A 53 -19.59 -2.59 -21.61
C ALA A 53 -20.87 -1.87 -21.14
N GLY A 54 -21.50 -2.34 -20.05
CA GLY A 54 -22.79 -1.85 -19.56
C GLY A 54 -23.97 -2.29 -20.43
N GLU A 55 -23.80 -3.34 -21.24
CA GLU A 55 -24.82 -3.92 -22.11
C GLU A 55 -25.66 -4.98 -21.37
N ALA A 56 -25.09 -5.63 -20.34
CA ALA A 56 -25.78 -6.52 -19.41
C ALA A 56 -25.79 -5.96 -17.97
N GLU A 57 -26.79 -6.38 -17.18
CA GLU A 57 -26.88 -6.04 -15.76
C GLU A 57 -26.21 -7.13 -14.91
N ILE A 58 -25.28 -6.71 -14.05
CA ILE A 58 -24.71 -7.56 -13.02
C ILE A 58 -25.58 -7.50 -11.76
N SER A 59 -25.81 -8.63 -11.11
CA SER A 59 -26.50 -8.70 -9.82
C SER A 59 -25.58 -8.36 -8.66
N LEU A 60 -26.15 -8.05 -7.49
CA LEU A 60 -25.38 -7.78 -6.28
C LEU A 60 -24.46 -8.97 -5.88
N PRO A 61 -24.92 -10.24 -5.83
CA PRO A 61 -24.05 -11.36 -5.48
C PRO A 61 -22.91 -11.60 -6.46
N GLU A 62 -23.15 -11.43 -7.77
CA GLU A 62 -22.11 -11.53 -8.79
C GLU A 62 -21.06 -10.41 -8.60
N LEU A 63 -21.53 -9.19 -8.35
CA LEU A 63 -20.67 -8.04 -8.10
C LEU A 63 -19.85 -8.21 -6.81
N GLU A 64 -20.44 -8.72 -5.73
CA GLU A 64 -19.74 -9.03 -4.48
C GLU A 64 -18.68 -10.12 -4.68
N THR A 65 -18.99 -11.14 -5.47
CA THR A 65 -18.05 -12.22 -5.81
C THR A 65 -16.87 -11.68 -6.61
N LEU A 66 -17.13 -10.81 -7.60
CA LEU A 66 -16.06 -10.14 -8.34
C LEU A 66 -15.27 -9.16 -7.47
N ALA A 67 -15.93 -8.40 -6.58
CA ALA A 67 -15.25 -7.49 -5.64
C ALA A 67 -14.28 -8.26 -4.73
N PHE A 68 -14.72 -9.41 -4.21
CA PHE A 68 -13.87 -10.33 -3.46
C PHE A 68 -12.69 -10.83 -4.31
N LEU A 69 -12.93 -11.27 -5.54
CA LEU A 69 -11.88 -11.71 -6.47
C LEU A 69 -10.88 -10.60 -6.80
N PHE A 70 -11.34 -9.36 -6.88
CA PHE A 70 -10.51 -8.18 -7.15
C PHE A 70 -9.83 -7.61 -5.91
N ASN A 71 -10.13 -8.16 -4.72
CA ASN A 71 -9.66 -7.67 -3.43
C ASN A 71 -10.01 -6.18 -3.21
N CYS A 72 -11.24 -5.79 -3.55
CA CYS A 72 -11.75 -4.43 -3.33
C CYS A 72 -13.11 -4.43 -2.60
N PRO A 73 -13.47 -3.32 -1.93
CA PRO A 73 -14.76 -3.19 -1.25
C PRO A 73 -15.93 -3.14 -2.26
N PRO A 74 -17.03 -3.89 -2.07
CA PRO A 74 -18.19 -3.85 -2.96
C PRO A 74 -18.78 -2.43 -3.11
N ASP A 75 -18.64 -1.58 -2.10
CA ASP A 75 -19.14 -0.21 -2.14
C ASP A 75 -18.41 0.73 -3.08
N HIS A 76 -17.26 0.30 -3.61
CA HIS A 76 -16.59 0.94 -4.73
C HIS A 76 -17.52 1.09 -5.95
N PHE A 77 -18.43 0.14 -6.20
CA PHE A 77 -19.28 0.14 -7.39
C PHE A 77 -20.55 0.98 -7.26
N TRP A 78 -20.96 1.36 -6.05
CA TRP A 78 -22.21 2.09 -5.83
C TRP A 78 -22.13 3.43 -5.11
N ARG A 79 -20.99 3.84 -4.56
CA ARG A 79 -20.81 5.23 -4.09
C ARG A 79 -20.91 6.22 -5.26
N GLN A 80 -21.56 7.37 -5.03
CA GLN A 80 -21.66 8.46 -6.04
C GLN A 80 -20.32 9.18 -6.21
N ASP A 81 -19.53 9.23 -5.14
CA ASP A 81 -18.15 9.73 -5.11
C ASP A 81 -17.15 8.60 -5.37
N ALA A 82 -17.53 7.59 -6.17
CA ALA A 82 -16.58 6.63 -6.68
C ALA A 82 -15.63 7.38 -7.63
N ASP A 83 -14.66 8.06 -7.03
CA ASP A 83 -13.53 8.62 -7.73
C ASP A 83 -13.01 7.49 -8.63
N LEU A 84 -12.86 7.79 -9.92
CA LEU A 84 -11.91 7.07 -10.75
C LEU A 84 -10.58 7.26 -10.03
N ILE A 85 -10.26 6.38 -9.06
CA ILE A 85 -9.16 6.57 -8.11
C ILE A 85 -7.97 6.97 -8.97
N PRO A 86 -7.56 8.25 -8.96
CA PRO A 86 -6.56 8.73 -9.90
C PRO A 86 -5.32 7.93 -9.59
N GLU A 87 -4.71 7.33 -10.60
CA GLU A 87 -3.37 6.80 -10.40
C GLU A 87 -2.51 7.99 -9.96
N PRO A 88 -1.90 7.99 -8.77
CA PRO A 88 -0.70 8.79 -8.64
C PRO A 88 0.24 8.24 -9.71
N ASP A 89 0.63 9.08 -10.67
CA ASP A 89 1.60 8.77 -11.72
C ASP A 89 2.76 8.00 -11.08
N SER A 90 2.68 6.67 -11.17
CA SER A 90 3.64 5.81 -10.52
C SER A 90 4.79 5.72 -11.50
N PRO A 91 6.01 6.13 -11.12
CA PRO A 91 7.13 6.08 -12.03
C PRO A 91 7.29 4.66 -12.58
N PRO A 92 7.74 4.50 -13.84
CA PRO A 92 7.99 3.19 -14.44
C PRO A 92 8.77 2.29 -13.48
N ILE A 93 8.38 1.02 -13.35
CA ILE A 93 9.02 0.06 -12.43
C ILE A 93 10.53 -0.03 -12.65
N SER A 94 11.00 0.18 -13.89
CA SER A 94 12.42 0.26 -14.25
C SER A 94 13.17 1.39 -13.55
N ASP A 95 12.52 2.54 -13.41
CA ASP A 95 13.11 3.74 -12.82
C ASP A 95 13.15 3.60 -11.30
N VAL A 96 12.11 2.99 -10.72
CA VAL A 96 12.07 2.59 -9.31
C VAL A 96 13.20 1.61 -8.99
N LEU A 97 13.40 0.59 -9.82
CA LEU A 97 14.46 -0.41 -9.62
C LEU A 97 15.86 0.22 -9.68
N THR A 98 16.10 1.04 -10.70
CA THR A 98 17.39 1.73 -10.87
C THR A 98 17.69 2.66 -9.70
N LEU A 99 16.70 3.43 -9.26
CA LEU A 99 16.82 4.30 -8.09
C LEU A 99 17.12 3.48 -6.82
N ARG A 100 16.46 2.33 -6.64
CA ARG A 100 16.69 1.46 -5.48
C ARG A 100 18.08 0.86 -5.47
N HIS A 101 18.64 0.45 -6.61
CA HIS A 101 20.05 0.01 -6.67
C HIS A 101 21.01 1.09 -6.17
N ARG A 102 20.80 2.35 -6.57
CA ARG A 102 21.64 3.48 -6.13
C ARG A 102 21.47 3.78 -4.63
N ILE A 103 20.24 3.69 -4.10
CA ILE A 103 19.98 3.88 -2.66
C ILE A 103 20.69 2.80 -1.84
N VAL A 104 20.55 1.52 -2.22
CA VAL A 104 21.19 0.42 -1.48
C VAL A 104 22.71 0.53 -1.55
N GLY A 105 23.27 0.89 -2.71
CA GLY A 105 24.70 1.18 -2.85
C GLY A 105 25.18 2.31 -1.94
N ALA A 106 24.44 3.41 -1.88
CA ALA A 106 24.77 4.53 -1.01
C ALA A 106 24.71 4.16 0.49
N LEU A 107 23.70 3.38 0.90
CA LEU A 107 23.60 2.85 2.27
C LEU A 107 24.78 1.94 2.61
N LEU A 108 25.18 1.07 1.68
CA LEU A 108 26.35 0.19 1.86
C LEU A 108 27.61 1.03 2.05
N ARG A 109 27.80 2.06 1.23
CA ARG A 109 28.94 2.98 1.34
C ARG A 109 28.95 3.68 2.69
N GLN A 110 27.79 4.18 3.13
CA GLN A 110 27.66 4.84 4.43
C GLN A 110 28.04 3.89 5.57
N ALA A 111 27.44 2.70 5.62
CA ALA A 111 27.72 1.69 6.64
C ALA A 111 29.20 1.26 6.64
N ARG A 112 29.82 1.12 5.46
CA ARG A 112 31.25 0.83 5.34
C ARG A 112 32.10 1.93 5.97
N LEU A 113 31.80 3.19 5.66
CA LEU A 113 32.56 4.34 6.18
C LEU A 113 32.39 4.49 7.69
N GLU A 114 31.18 4.28 8.22
CA GLU A 114 30.90 4.28 9.67
C GLU A 114 31.65 3.15 10.39
N ALA A 115 31.78 1.98 9.76
CA ALA A 115 32.57 0.87 10.27
C ALA A 115 34.10 1.05 10.08
N GLY A 116 34.54 2.15 9.46
CA GLY A 116 35.96 2.44 9.22
C GLY A 116 36.64 1.47 8.23
N LYS A 117 35.89 0.75 7.40
CA LYS A 117 36.42 -0.27 6.49
C LYS A 117 36.72 0.30 5.10
N THR A 118 37.72 -0.28 4.45
CA THR A 118 38.07 -0.03 3.04
C THR A 118 37.26 -0.91 2.11
N GLN A 119 37.11 -0.51 0.84
CA GLN A 119 36.45 -1.33 -0.18
C GLN A 119 37.17 -2.68 -0.38
N LYS A 120 38.51 -2.69 -0.25
CA LYS A 120 39.33 -3.90 -0.34
C LYS A 120 39.01 -4.92 0.77
N GLU A 121 38.77 -4.45 1.99
CA GLU A 121 38.39 -5.31 3.11
C GLU A 121 37.01 -5.93 2.90
N LEU A 122 36.03 -5.17 2.40
CA LEU A 122 34.71 -5.72 2.06
C LEU A 122 34.80 -6.72 0.91
N ALA A 123 35.58 -6.40 -0.11
CA ALA A 123 35.76 -7.26 -1.27
C ALA A 123 36.34 -8.63 -0.90
N ALA A 124 37.31 -8.66 0.02
CA ALA A 124 37.93 -9.90 0.50
C ALA A 124 36.93 -10.84 1.19
N LEU A 125 35.94 -10.29 1.90
CA LEU A 125 34.92 -11.08 2.61
C LEU A 125 34.00 -11.87 1.69
N ILE A 126 33.73 -11.33 0.49
CA ILE A 126 32.85 -11.94 -0.50
C ILE A 126 33.62 -12.54 -1.69
N GLY A 127 34.95 -12.60 -1.62
CA GLY A 127 35.79 -13.13 -2.70
C GLY A 127 35.71 -12.34 -4.01
N ARG A 128 35.55 -11.02 -3.93
CA ARG A 128 35.45 -10.10 -5.08
C ARG A 128 36.62 -9.12 -5.12
N SER A 129 36.67 -8.30 -6.17
CA SER A 129 37.60 -7.16 -6.25
C SER A 129 37.01 -5.91 -5.58
N ASP A 130 37.89 -5.00 -5.17
CA ASP A 130 37.55 -3.67 -4.66
C ASP A 130 36.73 -2.86 -5.67
N LYS A 131 37.01 -2.99 -6.97
CA LYS A 131 36.20 -2.40 -8.04
C LYS A 131 34.73 -2.85 -7.96
N VAL A 132 34.46 -4.13 -7.66
CA VAL A 132 33.08 -4.61 -7.55
C VAL A 132 32.34 -3.93 -6.39
N ILE A 133 33.01 -3.72 -5.25
CA ILE A 133 32.44 -2.96 -4.13
C ILE A 133 32.18 -1.50 -4.52
N SER A 134 33.10 -0.88 -5.27
CA SER A 134 32.87 0.46 -5.81
C SER A 134 31.64 0.51 -6.72
N ASP A 135 31.55 -0.39 -7.71
CA ASP A 135 30.44 -0.44 -8.65
C ASP A 135 29.09 -0.67 -7.91
N TYR A 136 29.09 -1.44 -6.82
CA TYR A 136 27.96 -1.57 -5.90
C TYR A 136 27.61 -0.26 -5.19
N GLU A 137 28.59 0.41 -4.59
CA GLU A 137 28.39 1.64 -3.83
C GLU A 137 27.85 2.81 -4.68
N TYR A 138 28.18 2.84 -5.98
CA TYR A 138 27.68 3.84 -6.92
C TYR A 138 26.36 3.43 -7.62
N GLY A 139 25.88 2.20 -7.38
CA GLY A 139 24.68 1.66 -8.01
C GLY A 139 24.84 1.38 -9.51
N GLU A 140 26.09 1.27 -9.98
CA GLU A 140 26.42 0.87 -11.36
C GLU A 140 26.19 -0.64 -11.56
N ARG A 141 26.27 -1.41 -10.46
CA ARG A 141 26.00 -2.83 -10.42
C ARG A 141 25.03 -3.17 -9.28
N PRO A 142 24.01 -4.02 -9.51
CA PRO A 142 23.16 -4.52 -8.43
C PRO A 142 23.95 -5.43 -7.49
N ILE A 143 23.65 -5.35 -6.19
CA ILE A 143 24.25 -6.19 -5.15
C ILE A 143 23.42 -7.47 -5.00
N PRO A 144 23.98 -8.67 -5.22
CA PRO A 144 23.27 -9.92 -4.97
C PRO A 144 22.89 -10.06 -3.49
N ILE A 145 21.70 -10.59 -3.18
CA ILE A 145 21.19 -10.63 -1.80
C ILE A 145 22.11 -11.40 -0.83
N VAL A 146 22.72 -12.50 -1.29
CA VAL A 146 23.66 -13.30 -0.48
C VAL A 146 24.94 -12.51 -0.19
N GLU A 147 25.43 -11.74 -1.17
CA GLU A 147 26.59 -10.86 -0.95
C GLU A 147 26.22 -9.70 -0.02
N LEU A 148 25.04 -9.11 -0.18
CA LEU A 148 24.54 -8.06 0.70
C LEU A 148 24.39 -8.53 2.16
N GLU A 149 23.91 -9.76 2.36
CA GLU A 149 23.80 -10.39 3.68
C GLU A 149 25.16 -10.55 4.35
N LEU A 150 26.15 -11.09 3.64
CA LEU A 150 27.51 -11.23 4.16
C LEU A 150 28.15 -9.88 4.48
N LEU A 151 27.94 -8.87 3.63
CA LEU A 151 28.42 -7.51 3.86
C LEU A 151 27.74 -6.87 5.08
N ALA A 152 26.41 -7.04 5.23
CA ALA A 152 25.66 -6.53 6.38
C ALA A 152 26.16 -7.14 7.70
N GLN A 153 26.36 -8.46 7.73
CA GLN A 153 26.93 -9.17 8.88
C GLN A 153 28.32 -8.64 9.23
N ALA A 154 29.19 -8.45 8.23
CA ALA A 154 30.54 -7.95 8.43
C ALA A 154 30.61 -6.47 8.84
N LEU A 155 29.56 -5.71 8.58
CA LEU A 155 29.37 -4.32 8.99
C LEU A 155 28.58 -4.21 10.31
N HIS A 156 28.17 -5.33 10.89
CA HIS A 156 27.36 -5.40 12.12
C HIS A 156 26.05 -4.62 12.04
N ILE A 157 25.40 -4.62 10.87
CA ILE A 157 24.09 -4.02 10.66
C ILE A 157 23.06 -5.09 10.25
N PRO A 158 21.78 -4.95 10.66
CA PRO A 158 20.71 -5.82 10.21
C PRO A 158 20.49 -5.65 8.69
N ILE A 159 20.16 -6.74 7.99
CA ILE A 159 19.88 -6.71 6.54
C ILE A 159 18.67 -5.82 6.22
N GLU A 160 17.78 -5.67 7.20
CA GLU A 160 16.62 -4.78 7.18
C GLU A 160 16.99 -3.31 6.98
N HIS A 161 18.23 -2.91 7.29
CA HIS A 161 18.73 -1.56 7.03
C HIS A 161 18.64 -1.15 5.55
N PHE A 162 18.72 -2.11 4.64
CA PHE A 162 18.67 -1.88 3.19
C PHE A 162 17.24 -1.93 2.61
N LEU A 163 16.25 -2.35 3.42
CA LEU A 163 14.85 -2.37 3.02
C LEU A 163 14.31 -0.94 2.89
N ASP A 164 13.40 -0.75 1.94
CA ASP A 164 12.74 0.54 1.72
C ASP A 164 11.73 0.77 2.84
N ALA A 165 12.14 1.16 4.03
CA ALA A 165 11.18 1.35 5.12
C ALA A 165 10.48 2.73 5.05
N GLN A 166 11.04 3.71 4.33
CA GLN A 166 10.66 5.12 4.56
C GLN A 166 10.49 6.02 3.34
N ARG A 167 10.97 5.70 2.11
CA ARG A 167 11.04 6.74 1.05
C ARG A 167 10.62 6.34 -0.37
N GLY A 168 10.35 5.07 -0.69
CA GLY A 168 9.86 4.67 -2.01
C GLY A 168 8.46 4.05 -2.04
N PRO A 169 7.87 3.85 -3.25
CA PRO A 169 6.56 3.23 -3.43
C PRO A 169 6.49 1.81 -2.84
N LEU A 170 7.61 1.07 -2.83
CA LEU A 170 7.71 -0.24 -2.20
C LEU A 170 7.65 -0.15 -0.67
N GLY A 171 8.17 0.92 -0.08
CA GLY A 171 8.14 1.14 1.36
C GLY A 171 6.77 1.51 1.91
N ARG A 172 5.95 2.22 1.12
CA ARG A 172 4.54 2.46 1.46
C ARG A 172 3.78 1.15 1.66
N ILE A 173 3.92 0.21 0.73
CA ILE A 173 3.28 -1.12 0.79
C ILE A 173 3.73 -1.90 2.04
N HIS A 174 5.03 -1.91 2.35
CA HIS A 174 5.55 -2.59 3.54
C HIS A 174 5.03 -1.95 4.84
N ARG A 175 5.00 -0.61 4.90
CA ARG A 175 4.50 0.13 6.05
C ARG A 175 3.01 -0.08 6.27
N GLU A 176 2.21 -0.03 5.21
CA GLU A 176 0.77 -0.29 5.27
C GLU A 176 0.49 -1.72 5.72
N ARG A 177 1.21 -2.71 5.17
CA ARG A 177 1.08 -4.11 5.63
C ARG A 177 1.44 -4.29 7.11
N GLU A 178 2.50 -3.65 7.58
CA GLU A 178 2.91 -3.74 8.98
C GLU A 178 1.94 -3.00 9.91
N ILE A 179 1.43 -1.82 9.51
CA ILE A 179 0.39 -1.09 10.23
C ILE A 179 -0.87 -1.96 10.31
N ASN A 180 -1.32 -2.53 9.20
CA ASN A 180 -2.51 -3.38 9.16
C ASN A 180 -2.34 -4.62 10.03
N ARG A 181 -1.18 -5.29 9.97
CA ARG A 181 -0.87 -6.43 10.84
C ARG A 181 -0.94 -6.05 12.33
N ARG A 182 -0.32 -4.93 12.72
CA ARG A 182 -0.37 -4.47 14.12
C ARG A 182 -1.77 -4.04 14.53
N PHE A 183 -2.50 -3.42 13.61
CA PHE A 183 -3.88 -3.03 13.81
C PHE A 183 -4.77 -4.26 14.07
N GLU A 184 -4.62 -5.32 13.27
CA GLU A 184 -5.33 -6.59 13.43
C GLU A 184 -5.05 -7.30 14.75
N GLN A 185 -3.88 -7.06 15.36
CA GLN A 185 -3.51 -7.58 16.68
C GLN A 185 -4.16 -6.81 17.84
N LEU A 186 -4.75 -5.65 17.61
CA LEU A 186 -5.45 -4.89 18.65
C LEU A 186 -6.76 -5.62 19.05
N PRO A 187 -7.17 -5.49 20.33
CA PRO A 187 -8.49 -5.96 20.78
C PRO A 187 -9.62 -5.42 19.89
N ILE A 188 -10.68 -6.21 19.71
CA ILE A 188 -11.77 -5.87 18.78
C ILE A 188 -12.44 -4.54 19.17
N GLU A 189 -12.59 -4.29 20.47
CA GLU A 189 -13.20 -3.08 21.01
C GLU A 189 -12.39 -1.82 20.64
N ILE A 190 -11.07 -1.94 20.63
CA ILE A 190 -10.17 -0.85 20.22
C ILE A 190 -10.27 -0.62 18.72
N ARG A 191 -10.28 -1.69 17.91
CA ARG A 191 -10.44 -1.59 16.45
C ARG A 191 -11.77 -0.94 16.06
N GLU A 192 -12.86 -1.32 16.71
CA GLU A 192 -14.18 -0.70 16.52
C GLU A 192 -14.17 0.77 16.93
N PHE A 193 -13.57 1.10 18.08
CA PHE A 193 -13.48 2.47 18.54
C PHE A 193 -12.72 3.37 17.56
N VAL A 194 -11.55 2.95 17.07
CA VAL A 194 -10.71 3.79 16.20
C VAL A 194 -11.21 3.89 14.77
N THR A 195 -12.01 2.93 14.29
CA THR A 195 -12.61 2.97 12.94
C THR A 195 -13.86 3.83 12.87
N HIS A 196 -14.46 4.18 14.01
CA HIS A 196 -15.66 5.01 14.04
C HIS A 196 -15.34 6.48 13.67
N PRO A 197 -15.94 7.07 12.61
CA PRO A 197 -15.57 8.40 12.12
C PRO A 197 -15.69 9.53 13.15
N LEU A 198 -16.64 9.43 14.07
CA LEU A 198 -16.82 10.43 15.13
C LEU A 198 -15.69 10.41 16.17
N ASN A 199 -14.93 9.31 16.26
CA ASN A 199 -13.91 9.16 17.29
C ASN A 199 -12.55 9.76 16.92
N VAL A 200 -12.41 10.24 15.69
CA VAL A 200 -11.17 10.88 15.20
C VAL A 200 -10.73 12.01 16.13
N LYS A 201 -11.67 12.79 16.69
CA LYS A 201 -11.34 13.88 17.62
C LYS A 201 -10.78 13.42 18.96
N TYR A 202 -11.20 12.27 19.47
CA TYR A 202 -10.58 11.68 20.67
C TYR A 202 -9.15 11.22 20.39
N LEU A 203 -8.90 10.65 19.20
CA LEU A 203 -7.56 10.22 18.79
C LEU A 203 -6.61 11.41 18.58
N GLU A 204 -7.08 12.48 17.94
CA GLU A 204 -6.30 13.73 17.79
C GLU A 204 -5.85 14.28 19.16
N VAL A 205 -6.73 14.24 20.17
CA VAL A 205 -6.39 14.66 21.54
C VAL A 205 -5.38 13.72 22.15
N ALA A 206 -5.58 12.40 22.05
CA ALA A 206 -4.65 11.40 22.58
C ALA A 206 -3.25 11.54 21.96
N MET A 207 -3.16 11.80 20.64
CA MET A 207 -1.90 12.05 19.95
C MET A 207 -1.20 13.30 20.48
N ARG A 208 -1.94 14.41 20.66
CA ARG A 208 -1.38 15.64 21.25
C ARG A 208 -0.86 15.38 22.65
N LEU A 209 -1.60 14.66 23.49
CA LEU A 209 -1.16 14.31 24.85
C LEU A 209 0.11 13.46 24.84
N ALA A 210 0.25 12.53 23.90
CA ALA A 210 1.43 11.66 23.78
C ALA A 210 2.70 12.43 23.37
N GLU A 211 2.55 13.55 22.64
CA GLU A 211 3.67 14.41 22.22
C GLU A 211 4.09 15.44 23.30
N MET A 212 3.32 15.58 24.37
CA MET A 212 3.58 16.57 25.41
C MET A 212 4.71 16.16 26.36
N GLU A 213 5.45 17.16 26.87
CA GLU A 213 6.40 16.93 27.94
C GLU A 213 5.71 16.45 29.22
N VAL A 214 6.37 15.50 29.90
CA VAL A 214 5.83 14.75 31.04
C VAL A 214 5.30 15.66 32.15
N ASP A 215 5.99 16.76 32.44
CA ASP A 215 5.60 17.69 33.49
C ASP A 215 4.30 18.45 33.16
N ARG A 216 4.12 18.80 31.88
CA ARG A 216 2.90 19.44 31.40
C ARG A 216 1.72 18.46 31.43
N LEU A 217 1.95 17.20 31.12
CA LEU A 217 0.93 16.15 31.18
C LEU A 217 0.48 15.90 32.63
N ARG A 218 1.41 15.89 33.60
CA ARG A 218 1.09 15.76 35.03
C ARG A 218 0.24 16.91 35.55
N SER A 219 0.59 18.15 35.20
CA SER A 219 -0.18 19.32 35.62
C SER A 219 -1.63 19.29 35.10
N ILE A 220 -1.85 18.81 33.87
CA ILE A 220 -3.21 18.61 33.33
C ILE A 220 -3.95 17.51 34.09
N ALA A 221 -3.28 16.40 34.42
CA ALA A 221 -3.88 15.30 35.18
C ALA A 221 -4.30 15.73 36.60
N GLU A 222 -3.45 16.50 37.28
CA GLU A 222 -3.76 17.10 38.60
C GLU A 222 -4.96 18.03 38.50
N GLY A 223 -4.99 18.93 37.51
CA GLY A 223 -6.14 19.81 37.29
C GLY A 223 -7.45 19.07 36.98
N LEU A 224 -7.40 17.93 36.27
CA LEU A 224 -8.60 17.11 36.02
C LEU A 224 -9.10 16.40 37.29
N LEU A 225 -8.19 15.98 38.17
CA LEU A 225 -8.55 15.39 39.46
C LEU A 225 -9.25 16.42 40.37
N ASP A 226 -8.77 17.67 40.38
CA ASP A 226 -9.38 18.74 41.17
C ASP A 226 -10.79 19.14 40.70
N ILE A 227 -11.14 18.88 39.43
CA ILE A 227 -12.48 19.18 38.87
C ILE A 227 -13.45 18.00 39.04
N THR A 228 -12.93 16.79 39.30
CA THR A 228 -13.73 15.57 39.41
C THR A 228 -14.06 15.17 40.85
N TYR A 229 -13.61 15.96 41.84
CA TYR A 229 -13.93 15.81 43.27
C TYR A 229 -14.67 17.02 43.84
#